data_AF-A0A1R3L1C0-F1
#
_entry.id   AF-A0A1R3L1C0-F1
#
_cell.length_a   1.000
_cell.length_b   1.000
_cell.length_c   1.000
_cell.angle_alpha   90.00
_cell.angle_beta   90.00
_cell.angle_gamma   90.00
#
_symmetry.space_group_name_H-M   'P 1'
#
loop_
_entity.id
_entity.type
_entity.pdbx_description
1 polymer ?
#
loop_
_entity_poly.entity_id
_entity_poly.type
_entity_poly.pdbx_seq_one_letter_code
_entity_poly.pdbx_strand_id
1 'polypeptide(L)'
;MSNKMMNTIVTTALIACLGFASASAVAGRDFFQEQLIQNLQVTKQKLDKAKASQGAEQQKLLSEHSQMLNDNMAACREMKPKAGMTEKERDEWFAEHQKIMDSLMGQMMEEHAVKSSSMPCDHHMK
;
A
#
# COMPACT_ATOMS: atom_id res chain seq x y z
N MET A 1 27.21 -23.40 -40.16
CA MET A 1 26.20 -24.17 -39.40
C MET A 1 26.97 -24.95 -38.34
N SER A 2 26.74 -24.90 -37.03
CA SER A 2 25.51 -24.58 -36.30
C SER A 2 25.88 -24.14 -34.87
N ASN A 3 25.82 -22.84 -34.55
CA ASN A 3 25.94 -22.29 -33.19
C ASN A 3 24.63 -22.49 -32.40
N LYS A 4 24.02 -23.67 -32.50
CA LYS A 4 22.65 -23.92 -32.02
C LYS A 4 22.59 -24.87 -30.82
N MET A 5 23.74 -25.19 -30.22
CA MET A 5 23.84 -26.20 -29.15
C MET A 5 24.30 -25.65 -27.79
N MET A 6 24.25 -24.33 -27.58
CA MET A 6 24.51 -23.72 -26.26
C MET A 6 23.29 -23.07 -25.61
N ASN A 7 22.11 -23.09 -26.24
CA ASN A 7 20.93 -22.36 -25.75
C ASN A 7 19.87 -23.22 -25.07
N THR A 8 20.18 -24.46 -24.69
CA THR A 8 19.19 -25.41 -24.17
C THR A 8 19.61 -26.00 -22.81
N ILE A 9 20.19 -25.19 -21.91
CA ILE A 9 20.34 -25.56 -20.48
C ILE A 9 20.17 -24.31 -19.58
N VAL A 10 19.27 -23.39 -19.94
CA VAL A 10 18.80 -22.33 -19.03
C VAL A 10 17.28 -22.30 -19.06
N THR A 11 16.68 -23.46 -18.81
CA THR A 11 15.25 -23.56 -18.61
C THR A 11 15.05 -24.75 -17.69
N THR A 12 14.46 -24.49 -16.52
CA THR A 12 14.05 -25.45 -15.45
C THR A 12 14.91 -25.42 -14.19
N ALA A 13 14.68 -24.39 -13.36
CA ALA A 13 14.71 -24.51 -11.90
C ALA A 13 13.55 -23.64 -11.37
N LEU A 14 12.34 -24.15 -11.60
CA LEU A 14 11.10 -23.68 -11.03
C LEU A 14 11.19 -23.83 -9.50
N ILE A 15 11.39 -22.70 -8.83
CA ILE A 15 10.65 -22.26 -7.64
C ILE A 15 10.25 -23.41 -6.69
N ALA A 16 11.17 -23.80 -5.81
CA ALA A 16 10.88 -24.73 -4.72
C ALA A 16 11.61 -24.33 -3.43
N CYS A 17 11.56 -23.04 -3.04
CA CYS A 17 12.03 -22.57 -1.73
C CYS A 17 11.09 -21.50 -1.11
N LEU A 18 9.79 -21.52 -1.42
CA LEU A 18 8.79 -20.80 -0.61
C LEU A 18 8.09 -21.75 0.39
N GLY A 19 8.78 -22.83 0.78
CA GLY A 19 8.36 -23.69 1.86
C GLY A 19 8.71 -23.05 3.19
N PHE A 20 7.68 -22.72 3.98
CA PHE A 20 7.79 -22.26 5.36
C PHE A 20 8.43 -20.88 5.54
N ALA A 21 7.76 -19.83 5.05
CA ALA A 21 7.58 -18.69 5.94
C ALA A 21 6.69 -19.21 7.08
N SER A 22 7.33 -19.58 8.19
CA SER A 22 6.66 -19.82 9.45
C SER A 22 5.53 -18.81 9.56
N ALA A 23 4.30 -19.28 9.67
CA ALA A 23 3.26 -18.48 10.27
C ALA A 23 3.71 -18.26 11.72
N SER A 24 4.66 -17.35 11.93
CA SER A 24 4.58 -16.50 13.09
C SER A 24 3.19 -15.93 12.96
N ALA A 25 2.24 -16.49 13.71
CA ALA A 25 1.09 -15.73 14.12
C ALA A 25 1.71 -14.42 14.61
N VAL A 26 1.64 -13.37 13.78
CA VAL A 26 1.94 -12.02 14.20
C VAL A 26 0.86 -11.80 15.23
N ALA A 27 1.19 -12.09 16.49
CA ALA A 27 0.20 -12.24 17.55
C ALA A 27 -0.60 -10.95 17.79
N GLY A 28 -0.20 -9.84 17.16
CA GLY A 28 -0.89 -8.55 17.18
C GLY A 28 -1.77 -8.20 15.97
N ARG A 29 -1.67 -8.88 14.81
CA ARG A 29 -2.45 -8.50 13.62
C ARG A 29 -3.61 -9.44 13.33
N ASP A 30 -4.80 -8.86 13.24
CA ASP A 30 -5.98 -9.60 12.79
C ASP A 30 -6.13 -9.58 11.25
N PHE A 31 -7.07 -10.39 10.76
CA PHE A 31 -7.37 -10.51 9.34
C PHE A 31 -7.75 -9.17 8.68
N PHE A 32 -8.50 -8.32 9.39
CA PHE A 32 -8.96 -7.03 8.84
C PHE A 32 -7.81 -6.04 8.74
N GLN A 33 -6.92 -6.01 9.74
CA GLN A 33 -5.69 -5.23 9.70
C GLN A 33 -4.77 -5.69 8.55
N GLU A 34 -4.59 -6.99 8.37
CA GLU A 34 -3.79 -7.53 7.25
C GLU A 34 -4.40 -7.18 5.88
N GLN A 35 -5.71 -7.35 5.72
CA GLN A 35 -6.40 -6.98 4.49
C GLN A 35 -6.24 -5.48 4.20
N LEU A 36 -6.40 -4.62 5.20
CA LEU A 36 -6.22 -3.18 5.01
C LEU A 36 -4.77 -2.84 4.68
N ILE A 37 -3.78 -3.46 5.32
CA ILE A 37 -2.36 -3.26 5.01
C ILE A 37 -2.07 -3.60 3.54
N GLN A 38 -2.62 -4.70 3.02
CA GLN A 38 -2.49 -5.05 1.61
C GLN A 38 -3.13 -4.00 0.70
N ASN A 39 -4.34 -3.53 1.02
CA ASN A 39 -4.99 -2.48 0.25
C ASN A 39 -4.19 -1.16 0.28
N LEU A 40 -3.58 -0.82 1.41
CA LEU A 40 -2.70 0.35 1.53
C LEU A 40 -1.47 0.25 0.64
N GLN A 41 -0.89 -0.94 0.47
CA GLN A 41 0.23 -1.14 -0.45
C GLN A 41 -0.21 -0.94 -1.91
N VAL A 42 -1.37 -1.48 -2.30
CA VAL A 42 -1.90 -1.28 -3.67
C VAL A 42 -2.23 0.20 -3.93
N THR A 43 -2.78 0.89 -2.93
CA THR A 43 -3.06 2.32 -2.97
C THR A 43 -1.78 3.13 -3.11
N LYS A 44 -0.74 2.81 -2.32
CA LYS A 44 0.57 3.44 -2.39
C LYS A 44 1.20 3.29 -3.79
N GLN A 45 1.12 2.10 -4.38
CA GLN A 45 1.61 1.86 -5.74
C GLN A 45 0.89 2.74 -6.77
N LYS A 46 -0.40 3.03 -6.59
CA LYS A 46 -1.14 3.96 -7.45
C LYS A 46 -0.60 5.38 -7.32
N LEU A 47 -0.35 5.84 -6.10
CA LEU A 47 0.26 7.14 -5.83
C LEU A 47 1.66 7.26 -6.44
N ASP A 48 2.48 6.22 -6.32
CA ASP A 48 3.83 6.21 -6.87
C ASP A 48 3.82 6.27 -8.41
N LYS A 49 2.86 5.60 -9.05
CA LYS A 49 2.63 5.75 -10.50
C LYS A 49 2.19 7.18 -10.85
N ALA A 50 1.30 7.77 -10.06
CA ALA A 50 0.87 9.15 -10.27
C ALA A 50 2.07 10.12 -10.19
N LYS A 51 2.95 9.95 -9.20
CA LYS A 51 4.19 10.73 -9.04
C LYS A 51 5.13 10.64 -10.23
N ALA A 52 5.22 9.47 -10.86
CA ALA A 52 6.06 9.23 -12.02
C ALA A 52 5.43 9.70 -13.35
N SER A 53 4.14 10.02 -13.35
CA SER A 53 3.37 10.48 -14.51
C SER A 53 3.16 12.00 -14.52
N GLN A 54 2.57 12.54 -15.59
CA GLN A 54 2.28 13.97 -15.73
C GLN A 54 0.94 14.22 -16.42
N GLY A 55 0.42 15.45 -16.32
CA GLY A 55 -0.76 15.91 -17.04
C GLY A 55 -2.02 15.10 -16.75
N ALA A 56 -2.80 14.80 -17.80
CA ALA A 56 -4.09 14.11 -17.66
C ALA A 56 -3.97 12.70 -17.07
N GLU A 57 -2.88 11.99 -17.34
CA GLU A 57 -2.64 10.66 -16.76
C GLU A 57 -2.40 10.75 -15.25
N GLN A 58 -1.58 11.71 -14.82
CA GLN A 58 -1.35 11.98 -13.40
C GLN A 58 -2.65 12.32 -12.69
N GLN A 59 -3.47 13.20 -13.28
CA GLN A 59 -4.76 13.58 -12.69
C GLN A 59 -5.69 12.37 -12.54
N LYS A 60 -5.75 11.49 -13.54
CA LYS A 60 -6.53 10.25 -13.47
C LYS A 60 -6.03 9.33 -12.36
N LEU A 61 -4.73 9.07 -12.29
CA LEU A 61 -4.13 8.21 -11.27
C LEU A 61 -4.31 8.77 -9.86
N LEU A 62 -4.21 10.09 -9.67
CA LEU A 62 -4.50 10.76 -8.40
C LEU A 62 -5.97 10.65 -8.01
N SER A 63 -6.90 10.74 -8.96
CA SER A 63 -8.33 10.54 -8.69
C SER A 63 -8.62 9.11 -8.24
N GLU A 64 -8.04 8.12 -8.92
CA GLU A 64 -8.16 6.71 -8.53
C GLU A 64 -7.54 6.44 -7.15
N HIS A 65 -6.34 6.99 -6.91
CA HIS A 65 -5.69 6.90 -5.60
C HIS A 65 -6.56 7.50 -4.50
N SER A 66 -7.11 8.71 -4.71
CA SER A 66 -7.93 9.39 -3.71
C SER A 66 -9.19 8.60 -3.36
N GLN A 67 -9.83 7.96 -4.35
CA GLN A 67 -10.95 7.05 -4.09
C GLN A 67 -10.53 5.86 -3.23
N MET A 68 -9.47 5.15 -3.62
CA MET A 68 -8.95 4.01 -2.87
C MET A 68 -8.53 4.40 -1.44
N LEU A 69 -7.90 5.56 -1.27
CA LEU A 69 -7.49 6.08 0.02
C LEU A 69 -8.71 6.38 0.91
N ASN A 70 -9.77 6.97 0.36
CA ASN A 70 -11.01 7.23 1.08
C ASN A 70 -11.69 5.92 1.54
N ASP A 71 -11.73 4.91 0.68
CA ASP A 71 -12.28 3.60 1.00
C ASP A 71 -11.49 2.93 2.13
N ASN A 72 -10.15 3.00 2.06
CA ASN A 72 -9.26 2.48 3.11
C ASN A 72 -9.40 3.26 4.43
N MET A 73 -9.57 4.59 4.38
CA MET A 73 -9.86 5.41 5.56
C MET A 73 -11.20 5.04 6.20
N ALA A 74 -12.23 4.75 5.40
CA ALA A 74 -13.52 4.29 5.91
C ALA A 74 -13.39 2.93 6.61
N ALA A 75 -12.75 1.95 5.94
CA ALA A 75 -12.49 0.64 6.51
C ALA A 75 -11.67 0.73 7.81
N CYS A 76 -10.65 1.59 7.85
CA CYS A 76 -9.86 1.81 9.06
C CYS A 76 -10.71 2.32 10.21
N ARG A 77 -11.54 3.34 10.00
CA ARG A 77 -12.39 3.93 11.05
C ARG A 77 -13.43 2.97 11.62
N GLU A 78 -13.88 2.01 10.82
CA GLU A 78 -14.87 1.01 11.24
C GLU A 78 -14.27 -0.14 12.04
N MET A 79 -12.95 -0.37 11.95
CA MET A 79 -12.27 -1.43 12.68
C MET A 79 -12.30 -1.18 14.20
N LYS A 80 -12.51 -2.28 14.93
CA LYS A 80 -12.50 -2.31 16.39
C LYS A 80 -11.72 -3.52 16.88
N PRO A 81 -11.05 -3.45 18.05
CA PRO A 81 -10.43 -4.62 18.64
C PRO A 81 -11.50 -5.69 18.92
N LYS A 82 -11.13 -6.95 18.83
CA LYS A 82 -12.06 -8.06 19.11
C LYS A 82 -12.46 -8.06 20.58
N ALA A 83 -13.72 -8.38 20.85
CA ALA A 83 -14.19 -8.57 22.21
C ALA A 83 -13.43 -9.73 22.89
N GLY A 84 -13.11 -9.59 24.17
CA GLY A 84 -12.44 -10.63 24.95
C GLY A 84 -10.93 -10.75 24.75
N MET A 85 -10.29 -9.86 23.98
CA MET A 85 -8.82 -9.75 23.95
C MET A 85 -8.27 -9.46 25.36
N THR A 86 -7.11 -10.03 25.67
CA THR A 86 -6.32 -9.63 26.83
C THR A 86 -5.83 -8.19 26.67
N GLU A 87 -5.39 -7.56 27.76
CA GLU A 87 -4.85 -6.19 27.70
C GLU A 87 -3.66 -6.09 26.76
N LYS A 88 -2.75 -7.06 26.81
CA LYS A 88 -1.58 -7.12 25.93
C LYS A 88 -1.97 -7.22 24.45
N GLU A 89 -2.90 -8.11 24.09
CA GLU A 89 -3.36 -8.27 22.70
C GLU A 89 -4.08 -7.01 22.21
N ARG A 90 -4.83 -6.35 23.08
CA ARG A 90 -5.50 -5.09 22.77
C ARG A 90 -4.49 -3.96 22.52
N ASP A 91 -3.45 -3.86 23.34
CA ASP A 91 -2.38 -2.87 23.17
C ASP A 91 -1.59 -3.10 21.88
N GLU A 92 -1.28 -4.37 21.56
CA GLU A 92 -0.68 -4.76 20.28
C GLU A 92 -1.59 -4.41 19.09
N TRP A 93 -2.90 -4.65 19.21
CA TRP A 93 -3.87 -4.28 18.19
C TRP A 93 -3.90 -2.77 17.94
N PHE A 94 -3.89 -1.95 19.01
CA PHE A 94 -3.85 -0.49 18.88
C PHE A 94 -2.54 0.00 18.27
N ALA A 95 -1.41 -0.62 18.61
CA ALA A 95 -0.13 -0.28 18.01
C ALA A 95 -0.12 -0.53 16.50
N GLU A 96 -0.72 -1.64 16.04
CA GLU A 96 -0.85 -1.92 14.61
C GLU A 96 -1.88 -1.02 13.92
N HIS A 97 -3.00 -0.71 14.58
CA HIS A 97 -3.99 0.24 14.08
C HIS A 97 -3.38 1.64 13.90
N GLN A 98 -2.52 2.08 14.82
CA GLN A 98 -1.81 3.36 14.69
C GLN A 98 -0.88 3.39 13.48
N LYS A 99 -0.13 2.31 13.22
CA LYS A 99 0.74 2.21 12.02
C LYS A 99 -0.05 2.31 10.71
N ILE A 100 -1.24 1.70 10.68
CA ILE A 100 -2.16 1.79 9.54
C ILE A 100 -2.60 3.24 9.34
N MET A 101 -3.00 3.93 10.42
CA MET A 101 -3.38 5.34 10.39
C MET A 101 -2.24 6.23 9.92
N ASP A 102 -1.02 6.00 10.40
CA ASP A 102 0.16 6.75 9.99
C ASP A 102 0.45 6.57 8.49
N SER A 103 0.28 5.34 7.96
CA SER A 103 0.44 5.06 6.53
C SER A 103 -0.62 5.76 5.67
N LEU A 104 -1.87 5.76 6.11
CA LEU A 104 -2.97 6.48 5.45
C LEU A 104 -2.69 7.98 5.39
N MET A 105 -2.32 8.58 6.53
CA MET A 105 -1.99 10.00 6.62
C MET A 105 -0.77 10.36 5.77
N GLY A 106 0.25 9.50 5.76
CA GLY A 106 1.43 9.66 4.91
C GLY A 106 1.09 9.71 3.43
N GLN A 107 0.26 8.77 2.94
CA GLN A 107 -0.20 8.77 1.54
C GLN A 107 -1.02 10.01 1.20
N MET A 108 -1.88 10.47 2.11
CA MET A 108 -2.66 11.70 1.92
C MET A 108 -1.76 12.94 1.78
N MET A 109 -0.76 13.08 2.66
CA MET A 109 0.20 14.18 2.61
C MET A 109 1.03 14.16 1.32
N GLU A 110 1.47 12.97 0.91
CA GLU A 110 2.18 12.79 -0.34
C GLU A 110 1.32 13.12 -1.56
N GLU A 111 0.04 12.72 -1.59
CA GLU A 111 -0.90 13.11 -2.66
C GLU A 111 -1.06 14.63 -2.73
N HIS A 112 -1.22 15.28 -1.58
CA HIS A 112 -1.34 16.73 -1.50
C HIS A 112 -0.08 17.43 -2.04
N ALA A 113 1.11 16.94 -1.70
CA ALA A 113 2.36 17.47 -2.23
C ALA A 113 2.43 17.39 -3.76
N VAL A 114 2.01 16.26 -4.36
CA VAL A 114 1.96 16.09 -5.81
C VAL A 114 0.96 17.05 -6.46
N LYS A 115 -0.23 17.18 -5.88
CA LYS A 115 -1.24 18.12 -6.39
C LYS A 115 -0.74 19.56 -6.34
N SER A 116 -0.13 19.96 -5.22
CA SER A 116 0.41 21.31 -5.04
C SER A 116 1.58 21.64 -5.97
N SER A 117 2.37 20.65 -6.40
CA SER A 117 3.45 20.87 -7.37
C SER A 117 2.96 20.83 -8.82
N SER A 118 1.87 20.12 -9.10
CA SER A 118 1.25 20.05 -10.43
C SER A 118 0.41 21.28 -10.78
N MET A 119 -0.08 22.02 -9.78
CA MET A 119 -0.74 23.30 -9.98
C MET A 119 0.32 24.40 -9.80
N PRO A 120 0.68 25.19 -10.82
CA PRO A 120 1.42 26.41 -10.56
C PRO A 120 0.57 27.23 -9.57
N CYS A 121 1.17 27.62 -8.44
CA CYS A 121 0.62 28.69 -7.63
C CYS A 121 0.54 29.91 -8.55
N ASP A 122 -0.59 30.10 -9.21
CA ASP A 122 -0.91 31.34 -9.87
C ASP A 122 -1.00 32.37 -8.75
N HIS A 123 0.10 33.06 -8.55
CA HIS A 123 0.19 34.27 -7.76
C HIS A 123 -0.53 35.38 -8.55
N HIS A 124 -1.80 35.16 -8.88
CA HIS A 124 -2.65 36.19 -9.47
C HIS A 124 -3.16 37.09 -8.35
N MET A 125 -2.29 38.07 -8.07
CA MET A 125 -2.59 39.44 -7.71
C MET A 125 -4.07 39.82 -7.83
N LYS A 126 -4.70 40.13 -6.70
CA LYS A 126 -5.67 41.22 -6.51
C LYS A 126 -5.69 41.62 -5.04
#